data_AF-A0A8T4XWA4-F1
#
_entry.id   AF-A0A8T4XWA4-F1
#
_cell.length_a   1.000
_cell.length_b   1.000
_cell.length_c   1.000
_cell.angle_alpha   90.00
_cell.angle_beta   90.00
_cell.angle_gamma   90.00
#
_symmetry.space_group_name_H-M   'P 1'
#
loop_
_entity.id
_entity.type
_entity.pdbx_description
1 polymer ?
#
loop_
_entity_poly.entity_id
_entity_poly.type
_entity_poly.pdbx_seq_one_letter_code
_entity_poly.pdbx_strand_id
1 'polypeptide(L)' 'MGILLEMGILLSEPEVEELYRELLAYFGLVGALNECQALEYAWKDPYNRREIEDFIKAWLRRRRRREAVAGVI' A
#
# COMPACT_ATOMS: atom_id res chain seq x y z
N MET A 1 5.77 5.28 -6.30
CA MET A 1 4.48 4.72 -6.72
C MET A 1 3.45 5.85 -6.84
N GLY A 2 2.81 6.03 -7.99
CA GLY A 2 1.92 7.19 -8.24
C GLY A 2 0.70 7.27 -7.30
N ILE A 3 0.13 6.11 -6.95
CA ILE A 3 -1.00 5.94 -6.03
C ILE A 3 -0.82 6.73 -4.71
N LEU A 4 0.39 6.72 -4.13
CA LEU A 4 0.64 7.41 -2.87
C LEU A 4 0.61 8.94 -3.03
N LEU A 5 1.07 9.45 -4.16
CA LEU A 5 1.02 10.89 -4.47
C LEU A 5 -0.42 11.36 -4.73
N GLU A 6 -1.25 10.56 -5.43
CA GLU A 6 -2.69 10.81 -5.57
C GLU A 6 -3.41 10.84 -4.21
N MET A 7 -3.00 10.00 -3.26
CA MET A 7 -3.56 9.96 -1.91
C MET A 7 -2.97 11.00 -0.94
N GLY A 8 -1.99 11.81 -1.36
CA GLY A 8 -1.28 12.77 -0.50
C GLY A 8 -0.43 12.10 0.60
N ILE A 9 -0.01 10.85 0.40
CA ILE A 9 0.75 10.04 1.35
C ILE A 9 2.25 10.19 1.09
N LEU A 10 2.97 10.67 2.10
CA LEU A 10 4.43 10.62 2.17
C LEU A 10 4.86 9.41 3.01
N LEU A 11 5.83 8.66 2.49
CA LEU A 11 6.49 7.50 3.08
C LEU A 11 7.93 7.46 2.58
N SER A 12 8.86 6.96 3.39
CA SER A 12 10.24 6.70 2.95
C SER A 12 10.34 5.42 2.12
N GLU A 13 11.42 5.25 1.35
CA GLU A 13 11.61 4.12 0.43
C GLU A 13 11.37 2.73 1.05
N PRO A 14 11.91 2.35 2.23
CA PRO A 14 11.62 1.04 2.83
C PRO A 14 10.16 0.87 3.26
N GLU A 15 9.46 1.96 3.57
CA GLU A 15 8.03 1.91 3.91
C GLU A 15 7.15 1.77 2.66
N VAL A 16 7.57 2.37 1.53
CA VAL A 16 6.96 2.17 0.22
C VAL A 16 7.15 0.72 -0.24
N GLU A 17 8.32 0.12 0.00
CA GLU A 17 8.56 -1.30 -0.26
C GLU A 17 7.74 -2.24 0.65
N GLU A 18 7.70 -1.99 1.97
CA GLU A 18 6.88 -2.79 2.90
C GLU A 18 5.39 -2.75 2.49
N LEU A 19 4.86 -1.56 2.20
CA LEU A 19 3.49 -1.38 1.74
C LEU A 19 3.24 -2.05 0.38
N TYR A 20 4.13 -1.86 -0.60
CA TYR A 20 3.98 -2.46 -1.93
C TYR A 20 3.93 -3.99 -1.86
N ARG A 21 4.83 -4.61 -1.07
CA ARG A 21 4.86 -6.08 -0.89
C ARG A 21 3.61 -6.59 -0.15
N GLU A 22 3.18 -5.94 0.93
CA GLU A 22 1.93 -6.31 1.62
C GLU A 22 0.69 -6.17 0.71
N LEU A 23 0.68 -5.15 -0.15
CA LEU A 23 -0.44 -4.85 -1.05
C LEU A 23 -0.52 -5.83 -2.22
N LEU A 24 0.60 -6.15 -2.88
CA LEU A 24 0.65 -7.22 -3.88
C LEU A 24 0.18 -8.56 -3.32
N ALA A 25 0.58 -8.88 -2.08
CA ALA A 25 0.18 -10.12 -1.41
C ALA A 25 -1.34 -10.15 -1.12
N TYR A 26 -1.91 -9.04 -0.65
CA TYR A 26 -3.36 -8.93 -0.36
C TYR A 26 -4.21 -9.06 -1.64
N PHE A 27 -3.81 -8.42 -2.74
CA PHE A 27 -4.54 -8.49 -4.02
C PHE A 27 -4.18 -9.69 -4.90
N GLY A 28 -3.35 -10.63 -4.41
CA GLY A 28 -2.95 -11.83 -5.17
C GLY A 28 -2.11 -11.55 -6.42
N LEU A 29 -1.43 -10.40 -6.47
CA LEU A 29 -0.65 -9.93 -7.62
C LEU A 29 0.82 -10.40 -7.61
N VAL A 30 1.26 -11.08 -6.54
CA VAL A 30 2.63 -11.59 -6.41
C VAL A 30 2.96 -12.59 -7.51
N GLY A 31 4.08 -12.37 -8.21
CA GLY A 31 4.50 -13.19 -9.35
C GLY A 31 3.77 -12.89 -10.66
N ALA A 32 2.95 -11.84 -10.72
CA ALA A 32 2.41 -11.35 -11.98
C ALA A 32 3.54 -10.84 -12.88
N LEU A 33 3.45 -11.13 -14.19
CA LEU A 33 4.51 -10.85 -15.18
C LEU A 33 4.88 -9.35 -15.28
N ASN A 34 3.99 -8.46 -14.83
CA ASN A 34 4.30 -7.07 -14.48
C ASN A 34 3.44 -6.62 -13.29
N GLU A 35 3.86 -6.97 -12.06
CA GLU A 35 3.17 -6.65 -10.80
C GLU A 35 2.77 -5.17 -10.66
N CYS A 36 3.69 -4.27 -11.03
CA CYS A 36 3.48 -2.82 -10.94
C CYS A 36 2.36 -2.35 -11.89
N GLN A 37 2.38 -2.80 -13.14
CA GLN A 37 1.34 -2.47 -14.12
C GLN A 37 0.00 -3.14 -13.77
N ALA A 38 0.00 -4.34 -13.19
CA ALA A 38 -1.21 -4.99 -12.70
C ALA A 38 -1.86 -4.17 -11.57
N LEU A 39 -1.06 -3.66 -10.64
CA LEU A 39 -1.53 -2.74 -9.59
C LEU A 39 -2.03 -1.41 -10.17
N GLU A 40 -1.36 -0.84 -11.16
CA GLU A 40 -1.87 0.36 -11.85
C GLU A 40 -3.19 0.13 -12.59
N TYR A 41 -3.43 -1.06 -13.16
CA TYR A 41 -4.73 -1.40 -13.75
C TYR A 41 -5.80 -1.55 -12.66
N ALA A 42 -5.48 -2.20 -11.54
CA ALA A 42 -6.40 -2.30 -10.40
C ALA A 42 -6.76 -0.91 -9.83
N TRP A 43 -5.81 0.03 -9.76
CA TRP A 43 -6.07 1.40 -9.31
C TRP A 43 -6.97 2.23 -10.25
N LYS A 44 -7.06 1.85 -11.54
CA LYS A 44 -7.91 2.51 -12.54
C LYS A 44 -9.35 2.01 -12.53
N ASP A 45 -9.62 0.84 -11.92
CA ASP A 45 -10.98 0.34 -11.69
C ASP A 45 -11.60 0.95 -10.41
N PRO A 46 -12.82 1.51 -10.44
CA PRO A 46 -13.40 2.19 -9.28
C PRO A 46 -13.66 1.31 -8.05
N TYR A 47 -13.88 0.00 -8.22
CA TYR A 47 -14.12 -0.93 -7.10
C TYR A 47 -12.78 -1.28 -6.43
N ASN A 48 -11.81 -1.71 -7.23
CA ASN A 48 -10.47 -2.05 -6.78
C ASN A 48 -9.74 -0.82 -6.20
N ARG A 49 -9.91 0.38 -6.77
CA ARG A 49 -9.40 1.63 -6.21
C ARG A 49 -9.82 1.81 -4.76
N ARG A 50 -11.10 1.58 -4.44
CA ARG A 50 -11.61 1.72 -3.07
C ARG A 50 -10.99 0.72 -2.12
N GLU A 51 -10.90 -0.56 -2.52
CA GLU A 51 -10.22 -1.60 -1.73
C GLU A 51 -8.74 -1.26 -1.50
N ILE A 52 -8.03 -0.78 -2.53
CA ILE A 52 -6.62 -0.35 -2.45
C ILE A 52 -6.48 0.82 -1.47
N GLU A 53 -7.31 1.85 -1.61
CA GLU A 53 -7.31 3.00 -0.69
C GLU A 53 -7.57 2.58 0.76
N ASP A 54 -8.58 1.74 1.01
CA ASP A 54 -8.98 1.34 2.35
C ASP A 54 -7.97 0.35 2.98
N PHE A 55 -7.30 -0.48 2.17
CA PHE A 55 -6.13 -1.26 2.56
C PHE A 55 -4.96 -0.35 2.97
N ILE A 56 -4.59 0.64 2.16
CA ILE A 56 -3.51 1.60 2.48
C ILE A 56 -3.83 2.37 3.77
N LYS A 57 -5.07 2.86 3.91
CA LYS A 57 -5.57 3.51 5.14
C LYS A 57 -5.50 2.56 6.34
N ALA A 58 -5.75 1.26 6.17
CA ALA A 58 -5.64 0.26 7.23
C ALA A 58 -4.17 -0.07 7.58
N TRP A 59 -3.29 -0.17 6.59
CA TRP A 59 -1.85 -0.38 6.77
C TRP A 59 -1.21 0.77 7.55
N LEU A 60 -1.46 2.04 7.16
CA LEU A 60 -0.99 3.21 7.90
C LEU A 60 -1.50 3.23 9.36
N ARG A 61 -2.73 2.79 9.60
CA ARG A 61 -3.29 2.63 10.97
C ARG A 61 -2.69 1.45 11.75
N ARG A 62 -2.18 0.40 11.09
CA ARG A 62 -1.37 -0.66 11.73
C ARG A 62 0.02 -0.13 12.07
N ARG A 63 0.67 0.57 11.12
CA ARG A 63 2.01 1.15 11.24
C ARG A 63 2.14 2.09 12.44
N ARG A 64 1.30 3.14 12.52
CA ARG A 64 1.36 4.11 13.65
C ARG A 64 1.17 3.47 15.02
N ARG A 65 0.47 2.34 15.11
CA ARG A 65 0.33 1.56 16.35
C ARG A 65 1.58 0.73 16.68
N ARG A 66 2.29 0.19 15.67
CA ARG A 66 3.63 -0.41 15.88
C ARG A 66 4.62 0.66 16.37
N GLU A 67 4.64 1.82 15.72
CA GLU A 67 5.51 2.95 16.08
C GLU A 67 5.23 3.47 17.48
N ALA A 68 3.96 3.68 17.85
CA ALA A 68 3.57 4.11 19.20
C ALA A 68 3.86 3.07 20.31
N VAL A 69 3.96 1.78 19.99
CA VAL A 69 4.37 0.72 20.94
C VAL A 69 5.89 0.61 21.03
N ALA A 70 6.61 0.79 19.92
CA ALA A 70 8.07 0.80 19.89
C ALA A 70 8.68 2.07 20.51
N GLY A 71 7.95 3.19 20.48
CA GLY A 71 8.35 4.47 21.08
C GLY A 71 8.09 4.60 22.59
N VAL A 72 7.95 3.48 23.31
CA VAL A 72 7.86 3.46 24.79
C VAL A 72 9.22 3.08 25.37
N ILE A 73 10.19 3.99 25.23
CA ILE A 73 11.52 3.96 25.86
C ILE A 73 11.88 5.39 26.30
#